data_AF-A0A0J6Y1X2-F1
#
_entry.id   AF-A0A0J6Y1X2-F1
#
_cell.length_a   1.000
_cell.length_b   1.000
_cell.length_c   1.000
_cell.angle_alpha   90.00
_cell.angle_beta   90.00
_cell.angle_gamma   90.00
#
_symmetry.space_group_name_H-M   'P 1'
#
loop_
_entity.id
_entity.type
_entity.pdbx_description
1 polymer ?
#
loop_
_entity_poly.entity_id
_entity_poly.type
_entity_poly.pdbx_seq_one_letter_code
_entity_poly.pdbx_strand_id
1 'polypeptide(L)'
;MDVRGLTLRSKSRRPQISAPKPIVDPNSGSSRSPGGLPSATPRPQRNGGATSDLVKRRYSAKFNQLPNFAVGEAPPVPSLPANVRSANASQEQISDRPSTSSSSQPLRVEIKALKDPGLQVDNYVANLLANASEQDIREYQTSLRKLKNRTSADLQQSVYQNRTQFIKISKEAEKLKEEMSTLRGLMSELTTALGQAGCHHRFERISQSRRDFGRKKTCKP
;
A
#
# COMPACT_ATOMS: atom_id res chain seq x y z
N MET A 1 21.36 51.40 -11.26
CA MET A 1 20.69 50.33 -10.51
C MET A 1 20.20 49.31 -11.52
N ASP A 2 21.06 48.38 -11.89
CA ASP A 2 20.84 47.42 -12.98
C ASP A 2 20.12 46.18 -12.48
N VAL A 3 18.94 45.92 -13.05
CA VAL A 3 18.15 44.70 -12.84
C VAL A 3 18.72 43.56 -13.69
N ARG A 4 19.54 42.69 -13.07
CA ARG A 4 20.05 41.46 -13.70
C ARG A 4 19.30 40.24 -13.17
N GLY A 5 18.68 39.51 -14.10
CA GLY A 5 17.76 38.41 -13.86
C GLY A 5 18.38 37.19 -13.17
N LEU A 6 17.55 36.57 -12.32
CA LEU A 6 17.81 35.27 -11.71
C LEU A 6 17.77 34.17 -12.79
N THR A 7 18.89 33.49 -13.03
CA THR A 7 18.91 32.26 -13.82
C THR A 7 18.81 31.06 -12.88
N LEU A 8 17.71 30.30 -12.98
CA LEU A 8 17.56 29.00 -12.33
C LEU A 8 18.07 27.91 -13.28
N ARG A 9 19.36 27.58 -13.21
CA ARG A 9 19.92 26.38 -13.85
C ARG A 9 20.23 25.33 -12.79
N SER A 10 19.21 24.61 -12.33
CA SER A 10 19.44 23.35 -11.61
C SER A 10 19.50 22.21 -12.64
N LYS A 11 20.68 21.57 -12.70
CA LYS A 11 20.98 20.43 -13.55
C LYS A 11 20.20 19.23 -13.01
N SER A 12 19.19 18.77 -13.75
CA SER A 12 18.44 17.55 -13.45
C SER A 12 19.37 16.34 -13.52
N ARG A 13 19.70 15.74 -12.37
CA ARG A 13 20.26 14.39 -12.28
C ARG A 13 19.10 13.44 -11.99
N ARG A 14 18.65 12.73 -13.02
CA ARG A 14 17.66 11.67 -12.93
C ARG A 14 18.26 10.49 -12.13
N PRO A 15 17.61 9.95 -11.09
CA PRO A 15 18.12 8.77 -10.39
C PRO A 15 18.03 7.54 -11.31
N GLN A 16 19.13 6.79 -11.38
CA GLN A 16 19.22 5.48 -12.03
C GLN A 16 18.59 4.43 -11.10
N ILE A 17 17.44 3.89 -11.49
CA ILE A 17 16.78 2.79 -10.78
C ILE A 17 17.31 1.50 -11.42
N SER A 18 18.19 0.78 -10.73
CA SER A 18 18.69 -0.51 -11.21
C SER A 18 17.61 -1.58 -11.06
N ALA A 19 17.62 -2.55 -11.98
CA ALA A 19 16.65 -3.65 -12.03
C ALA A 19 16.74 -4.57 -10.78
N PRO A 20 15.61 -5.12 -10.30
CA PRO A 20 15.57 -5.96 -9.11
C PRO A 20 16.28 -7.31 -9.36
N LYS A 21 17.13 -7.72 -8.41
CA LYS A 21 17.76 -9.05 -8.39
C LYS A 21 16.74 -10.09 -7.92
N PRO A 22 16.62 -11.26 -8.57
CA PRO A 22 15.74 -12.33 -8.11
C PRO A 22 16.32 -12.98 -6.84
N ILE A 23 15.46 -13.19 -5.84
CA ILE A 23 15.74 -13.96 -4.63
C ILE A 23 15.62 -15.44 -5.01
N VAL A 24 16.67 -16.21 -4.76
CA VAL A 24 16.67 -17.67 -4.89
C VAL A 24 16.26 -18.23 -3.54
N ASP A 25 15.05 -18.78 -3.45
CA ASP A 25 14.63 -19.58 -2.30
C ASP A 25 15.03 -21.05 -2.53
N PRO A 26 15.81 -21.68 -1.63
CA PRO A 26 15.97 -23.12 -1.65
C PRO A 26 14.80 -23.77 -0.91
N ASN A 27 14.26 -24.84 -1.51
CA ASN A 27 13.45 -25.89 -0.86
C ASN A 27 11.91 -25.78 -0.89
N SER A 28 11.30 -26.47 -1.86
CA SER A 28 10.15 -27.41 -1.74
C SER A 28 9.60 -27.67 -3.16
N GLY A 29 9.53 -28.86 -3.76
CA GLY A 29 9.59 -30.22 -3.25
C GLY A 29 8.22 -30.93 -3.31
N SER A 30 7.72 -31.27 -4.52
CA SER A 30 6.63 -32.25 -4.84
C SER A 30 5.22 -32.01 -4.23
N SER A 31 4.05 -32.39 -4.77
CA SER A 31 3.61 -33.23 -5.89
C SER A 31 2.07 -33.08 -6.11
N ARG A 32 1.60 -33.50 -7.29
CA ARG A 32 0.25 -33.49 -7.94
C ARG A 32 -0.87 -34.18 -7.12
N SER A 33 -2.19 -33.87 -7.20
CA SER A 33 -3.18 -34.19 -8.29
C SER A 33 -4.63 -33.72 -7.91
N PRO A 34 -5.66 -33.78 -8.80
CA PRO A 34 -6.82 -32.85 -8.84
C PRO A 34 -8.22 -33.44 -8.51
N GLY A 35 -9.23 -32.56 -8.31
CA GLY A 35 -10.66 -32.85 -8.56
C GLY A 35 -11.67 -32.48 -7.46
N GLY A 36 -12.74 -31.74 -7.82
CA GLY A 36 -13.98 -31.62 -7.02
C GLY A 36 -14.70 -30.27 -7.11
N LEU A 37 -15.92 -30.25 -7.65
CA LEU A 37 -16.81 -29.08 -7.78
C LEU A 37 -17.27 -28.52 -6.42
N PRO A 38 -17.59 -27.21 -6.29
CA PRO A 38 -18.24 -26.70 -5.08
C PRO A 38 -19.76 -26.93 -5.12
N SER A 39 -20.23 -27.73 -4.15
CA SER A 39 -21.63 -27.85 -3.75
C SER A 39 -22.16 -26.51 -3.23
N ALA A 40 -23.34 -26.11 -3.71
CA ALA A 40 -24.06 -24.92 -3.27
C ALA A 40 -24.40 -25.02 -1.77
N THR A 41 -23.87 -24.11 -0.96
CA THR A 41 -24.34 -23.90 0.41
C THR A 41 -25.56 -22.98 0.43
N PRO A 42 -26.59 -23.30 1.22
CA PRO A 42 -27.85 -22.57 1.25
C PRO A 42 -27.69 -21.22 1.96
N ARG A 43 -28.34 -20.21 1.40
CA ARG A 43 -28.54 -18.89 1.99
C ARG A 43 -29.37 -19.01 3.28
N PRO A 44 -28.93 -18.49 4.44
CA PRO A 44 -29.83 -18.17 5.53
C PRO A 44 -30.40 -16.77 5.29
N GLN A 45 -31.72 -16.71 5.04
CA GLN A 45 -32.49 -15.50 5.30
C GLN A 45 -32.77 -15.37 6.81
N ARG A 46 -32.87 -14.10 7.25
CA ARG A 46 -33.35 -13.59 8.56
C ARG A 46 -32.25 -13.68 9.65
N ASN A 47 -31.79 -12.60 10.29
CA ASN A 47 -32.51 -11.44 10.83
C ASN A 47 -31.69 -10.14 10.63
N GLY A 48 -32.24 -9.15 9.91
CA GLY A 48 -31.70 -7.79 9.86
C GLY A 48 -32.04 -6.97 11.11
N GLY A 49 -31.90 -7.56 12.30
CA GLY A 49 -32.36 -6.99 13.56
C GLY A 49 -31.46 -5.89 14.09
N ALA A 50 -32.03 -4.71 14.32
CA ALA A 50 -31.48 -3.50 14.95
C ALA A 50 -30.16 -2.92 14.40
N THR A 51 -29.08 -3.70 14.35
CA THR A 51 -27.77 -3.25 13.87
C THR A 51 -27.75 -3.10 12.35
N SER A 52 -28.36 -4.02 11.61
CA SER A 52 -28.47 -3.90 10.14
C SER A 52 -29.31 -2.68 9.75
N ASP A 53 -30.38 -2.39 10.50
CA ASP A 53 -31.22 -1.22 10.27
C ASP A 53 -30.51 0.09 10.66
N LEU A 54 -29.75 0.09 11.77
CA LEU A 54 -28.93 1.24 12.17
C LEU A 54 -27.84 1.56 11.15
N VAL A 55 -27.17 0.52 10.63
CA VAL A 55 -26.17 0.65 9.57
C VAL A 55 -26.82 1.19 8.30
N LYS A 56 -27.90 0.59 7.81
CA LYS A 56 -28.62 1.10 6.64
C LYS A 56 -29.07 2.55 6.82
N ARG A 57 -29.65 2.91 7.97
CA ARG A 57 -30.10 4.28 8.25
C ARG A 57 -28.96 5.28 8.24
N ARG A 58 -27.81 4.94 8.85
CA ARG A 58 -26.60 5.80 8.86
C ARG A 58 -26.00 5.99 7.47
N TYR A 59 -26.08 4.98 6.61
CA TYR A 59 -25.56 5.05 5.24
C TYR A 59 -26.57 5.61 4.24
N SER A 60 -27.89 5.43 4.44
CA SER A 60 -28.94 5.91 3.53
C SER A 60 -29.30 7.38 3.75
N ALA A 61 -29.18 7.89 4.99
CA ALA A 61 -29.43 9.31 5.28
C ALA A 61 -28.38 10.26 4.68
N LYS A 62 -27.23 9.74 4.21
CA LYS A 62 -26.13 10.55 3.71
C LYS A 62 -26.06 10.68 2.19
N PHE A 63 -26.90 9.97 1.43
CA PHE A 63 -26.79 9.96 -0.04
C PHE A 63 -27.71 10.95 -0.77
N ASN A 64 -28.61 11.66 -0.07
CA ASN A 64 -29.48 12.68 -0.68
C ASN A 64 -29.33 14.09 -0.08
N GLN A 65 -28.41 14.31 0.85
CA GLN A 65 -28.07 15.65 1.32
C GLN A 65 -26.99 16.24 0.41
N LEU A 66 -27.44 16.79 -0.71
CA LEU A 66 -26.71 17.87 -1.38
C LEU A 66 -26.44 18.95 -0.32
N PRO A 67 -25.20 19.42 -0.13
CA PRO A 67 -24.92 20.50 0.79
C PRO A 67 -25.67 21.74 0.31
N ASN A 68 -26.75 22.08 1.03
CA ASN A 68 -27.49 23.30 0.80
C ASN A 68 -26.60 24.46 1.27
N PHE A 69 -25.96 25.17 0.34
CA PHE A 69 -25.26 26.44 0.60
C PHE A 69 -26.24 27.62 0.71
N ALA A 70 -27.46 27.38 1.20
CA ALA A 70 -28.37 28.45 1.54
C ALA A 70 -27.89 29.10 2.84
N VAL A 71 -27.34 30.30 2.66
CA VAL A 71 -27.09 31.36 3.65
C VAL A 71 -28.08 31.26 4.81
N GLY A 72 -27.61 30.92 6.02
CA GLY A 72 -28.41 31.14 7.23
C GLY A 72 -28.10 30.31 8.47
N GLU A 73 -27.59 29.09 8.36
CA GLU A 73 -27.54 28.20 9.53
C GLU A 73 -26.23 27.41 9.62
N ALA A 74 -25.16 28.14 9.96
CA ALA A 74 -23.94 27.52 10.48
C ALA A 74 -24.11 27.31 12.00
N PRO A 75 -23.68 26.17 12.56
CA PRO A 75 -23.70 25.97 14.01
C PRO A 75 -22.83 27.05 14.69
N PRO A 76 -23.28 27.60 15.85
CA PRO A 76 -22.61 28.71 16.51
C PRO A 76 -21.18 28.30 16.91
N VAL A 77 -20.20 28.94 16.29
CA VAL A 77 -18.79 28.82 16.69
C VAL A 77 -18.56 29.68 17.94
N PRO A 78 -17.86 29.17 18.96
CA PRO A 78 -17.59 29.92 20.18
C PRO A 78 -16.65 31.11 19.89
N SER A 79 -17.07 32.31 20.26
CA SER A 79 -16.28 33.54 20.15
C SER A 79 -15.11 33.53 21.13
N LEU A 80 -13.90 33.80 20.63
CA LEU A 80 -12.70 33.98 21.45
C LEU A 80 -12.70 35.38 22.10
N PRO A 81 -12.24 35.53 23.36
CA PRO A 81 -12.24 36.81 24.06
C PRO A 81 -11.24 37.80 23.44
N ALA A 82 -11.73 39.01 23.16
CA ALA A 82 -10.97 40.11 22.59
C ALA A 82 -10.15 40.87 23.65
N ASN A 83 -9.19 40.21 24.30
CA ASN A 83 -8.20 40.87 25.16
C ASN A 83 -6.78 40.48 24.78
N VAL A 84 -6.36 40.87 23.57
CA VAL A 84 -4.94 40.98 23.22
C VAL A 84 -4.75 42.26 22.43
N ARG A 85 -4.72 43.39 23.14
CA ARG A 85 -4.13 44.66 22.68
C ARG A 85 -3.94 45.57 23.91
N SER A 86 -2.70 46.03 24.07
CA SER A 86 -2.20 47.02 25.03
C SER A 86 -1.75 46.52 26.41
N ALA A 87 -0.48 46.16 26.47
CA ALA A 87 0.49 46.51 27.52
C ALA A 87 1.85 45.94 27.05
N ASN A 88 3.00 46.54 27.17
CA ASN A 88 3.44 47.91 27.37
C ASN A 88 4.92 47.88 26.94
N ALA A 89 5.47 48.98 26.44
CA ALA A 89 6.89 49.12 26.18
C ALA A 89 7.66 49.38 27.49
N SER A 90 8.68 48.57 27.77
CA SER A 90 9.83 48.84 28.68
C SER A 90 10.71 47.58 28.71
N GLN A 91 11.84 47.52 28.01
CA GLN A 91 13.16 47.92 28.52
C GLN A 91 13.52 47.16 29.82
N GLU A 92 14.42 46.18 29.75
CA GLU A 92 15.78 46.28 30.31
C GLU A 92 16.57 44.97 30.19
N GLN A 93 17.88 45.16 30.01
CA GLN A 93 18.94 44.16 29.98
C GLN A 93 19.08 43.50 31.36
N ILE A 94 19.18 42.17 31.41
CA ILE A 94 19.95 41.50 32.46
C ILE A 94 20.73 40.34 31.80
N SER A 95 22.04 40.54 31.71
CA SER A 95 23.03 39.48 31.59
C SER A 95 22.93 38.57 32.81
N ASP A 96 22.89 37.25 32.62
CA ASP A 96 23.84 36.31 33.24
C ASP A 96 23.45 34.85 32.97
N ARG A 97 24.42 34.11 32.44
CA ARG A 97 24.53 32.65 32.44
C ARG A 97 25.26 32.26 33.75
N PRO A 98 25.20 31.04 34.31
CA PRO A 98 24.53 29.80 33.90
C PRO A 98 23.56 29.25 34.97
N SER A 99 22.51 28.53 34.56
CA SER A 99 21.82 27.60 35.45
C SER A 99 21.94 26.20 34.88
N THR A 100 22.89 25.44 35.44
CA THR A 100 22.87 23.99 35.50
C THR A 100 21.60 23.55 36.24
N SER A 101 20.46 23.52 35.54
CA SER A 101 19.19 23.00 36.04
C SER A 101 19.12 21.49 35.83
N SER A 102 19.96 20.77 36.56
CA SER A 102 20.01 19.31 36.57
C SER A 102 18.99 18.67 37.53
N SER A 103 17.71 19.06 37.50
CA SER A 103 16.71 18.42 38.39
C SER A 103 15.22 18.51 37.97
N SER A 104 14.88 18.85 36.73
CA SER A 104 13.48 18.73 36.28
C SER A 104 13.41 18.71 34.76
N GLN A 105 14.14 17.78 34.14
CA GLN A 105 13.83 17.45 32.76
C GLN A 105 12.67 16.45 32.80
N PRO A 106 11.52 16.75 32.18
CA PRO A 106 10.39 15.83 32.16
C PRO A 106 10.86 14.51 31.54
N LEU A 107 10.50 13.39 32.17
CA LEU A 107 10.86 12.05 31.70
C LEU A 107 10.32 11.84 30.28
N ARG A 108 11.18 12.01 29.28
CA ARG A 108 10.81 11.78 27.88
C ARG A 108 10.89 10.30 27.55
N VAL A 109 9.93 9.83 26.77
CA VAL A 109 9.91 8.47 26.28
C VAL A 109 10.90 8.32 25.13
N GLU A 110 12.05 7.72 25.39
CA GLU A 110 13.04 7.39 24.36
C GLU A 110 12.60 6.17 23.54
N ILE A 111 11.91 6.46 22.41
CA ILE A 111 11.33 5.45 21.52
C ILE A 111 12.40 4.51 20.93
N LYS A 112 13.64 5.01 20.77
CA LYS A 112 14.74 4.22 20.21
C LYS A 112 15.22 3.14 21.17
N ALA A 113 15.34 3.47 22.46
CA ALA A 113 15.71 2.51 23.50
C ALA A 113 14.64 1.42 23.64
N LEU A 114 13.37 1.81 23.66
CA LEU A 114 12.23 0.88 23.79
C LEU A 114 12.00 -0.05 22.59
N LYS A 115 12.66 0.20 21.46
CA LYS A 115 12.59 -0.64 20.27
C LYS A 115 13.67 -1.73 20.23
N ASP A 116 14.68 -1.64 21.08
CA ASP A 116 15.78 -2.59 21.11
C ASP A 116 15.32 -3.91 21.78
N PRO A 117 15.40 -5.06 21.09
CA PRO A 117 15.04 -6.36 21.67
C PRO A 117 15.97 -6.81 22.81
N GLY A 118 17.18 -6.25 22.93
CA GLY A 118 18.14 -6.58 23.99
C GLY A 118 18.04 -5.69 25.24
N LEU A 119 17.06 -4.79 25.30
CA LEU A 119 16.95 -3.81 26.40
C LEU A 119 16.69 -4.50 27.74
N GLN A 120 17.60 -4.28 28.70
CA GLN A 120 17.40 -4.65 30.10
C GLN A 120 16.43 -3.67 30.75
N VAL A 121 15.12 -4.01 30.69
CA VAL A 121 14.02 -3.12 31.08
C VAL A 121 14.15 -2.67 32.52
N ASP A 122 14.47 -3.57 33.44
CA ASP A 122 14.52 -3.27 34.88
C ASP A 122 15.63 -2.25 35.21
N ASN A 123 16.83 -2.44 34.65
CA ASN A 123 17.95 -1.50 34.82
C ASN A 123 17.66 -0.15 34.16
N TYR A 124 17.02 -0.17 32.99
CA TYR A 124 16.65 1.05 32.26
C TYR A 124 15.64 1.88 33.05
N VAL A 125 14.60 1.24 33.58
CA VAL A 125 13.57 1.91 34.39
C VAL A 125 14.13 2.36 35.73
N ALA A 126 14.96 1.55 36.40
CA ALA A 126 15.59 1.93 37.66
C ALA A 126 16.45 3.20 37.51
N ASN A 127 17.28 3.28 36.47
CA ASN A 127 18.09 4.46 36.19
C ASN A 127 17.25 5.68 35.78
N LEU A 128 16.17 5.45 35.02
CA LEU A 128 15.28 6.51 34.56
C LEU A 128 14.42 7.09 35.70
N LEU A 129 14.02 6.26 36.67
CA LEU A 129 13.15 6.65 37.78
C LEU A 129 13.91 7.04 39.05
N ALA A 130 15.22 6.84 39.13
CA ALA A 130 16.03 7.08 40.33
C ALA A 130 15.90 8.49 40.94
N ASN A 131 15.64 9.51 40.11
CA ASN A 131 15.46 10.90 40.55
C ASN A 131 14.10 11.49 40.11
N ALA A 132 13.14 10.63 39.76
CA ALA A 132 11.85 11.06 39.23
C ALA A 132 10.85 11.42 40.33
N SER A 133 10.03 12.44 40.10
CA SER A 133 8.89 12.73 40.98
C SER A 133 7.69 11.83 40.67
N GLU A 134 6.76 11.68 41.62
CA GLU A 134 5.50 10.94 41.42
C GLU A 134 4.68 11.49 40.24
N GLN A 135 4.74 12.81 40.03
CA GLN A 135 4.07 13.45 38.90
C GLN A 135 4.70 13.04 37.56
N ASP A 136 6.03 13.05 37.47
CA ASP A 136 6.76 12.63 36.27
C ASP A 136 6.48 11.16 35.94
N ILE A 137 6.38 10.30 36.96
CA ILE A 137 6.04 8.88 36.80
C ILE A 137 4.66 8.73 36.14
N ARG A 138 3.63 9.46 36.62
CA ARG A 138 2.28 9.40 36.06
C ARG A 138 2.21 9.90 34.61
N GLU A 139 2.94 10.97 34.32
CA GLU A 139 3.04 11.52 32.96
C GLU A 139 3.77 10.57 32.01
N TYR A 140 4.86 9.95 32.48
CA TYR A 140 5.61 8.95 31.74
C TYR A 140 4.76 7.71 31.41
N GLN A 141 4.03 7.17 32.40
CA GLN A 141 3.10 6.06 32.19
C GLN A 141 2.00 6.38 31.18
N THR A 142 1.44 7.59 31.26
CA THR A 142 0.43 8.06 30.31
C THR A 142 1.01 8.16 28.90
N SER A 143 2.23 8.66 28.77
CA SER A 143 2.96 8.77 27.51
C SER A 143 3.27 7.40 26.90
N LEU A 144 3.69 6.43 27.71
CA LEU A 144 3.89 5.04 27.29
C LEU A 144 2.58 4.41 26.79
N ARG A 145 1.47 4.62 27.50
CA ARG A 145 0.16 4.10 27.09
C ARG A 145 -0.29 4.70 25.75
N LYS A 146 -0.09 6.01 25.55
CA LYS A 146 -0.34 6.69 24.28
C LYS A 146 0.53 6.13 23.17
N LEU A 147 1.82 5.93 23.43
CA LEU A 147 2.76 5.37 22.45
C LEU A 147 2.37 3.94 22.07
N LYS A 148 2.07 3.07 23.03
CA LYS A 148 1.56 1.71 22.78
C LYS A 148 0.34 1.75 21.85
N ASN A 149 -0.65 2.57 22.18
CA ASN A 149 -1.89 2.65 21.40
C ASN A 149 -1.63 3.17 19.98
N ARG A 150 -0.77 4.19 19.83
CA ARG A 150 -0.35 4.71 18.53
C ARG A 150 0.38 3.65 17.71
N THR A 151 1.35 2.97 18.29
CA THR A 151 2.12 1.92 17.61
C THR A 151 1.24 0.73 17.22
N SER A 152 0.29 0.35 18.07
CA SER A 152 -0.69 -0.69 17.73
C SER A 152 -1.55 -0.30 16.53
N ALA A 153 -2.05 0.94 16.50
CA ALA A 153 -2.85 1.44 15.37
C ALA A 153 -2.01 1.53 14.09
N ASP A 154 -0.77 2.00 14.19
CA ASP A 154 0.17 2.10 13.07
C ASP A 154 0.52 0.71 12.51
N LEU A 155 0.80 -0.25 13.38
CA LEU A 155 1.04 -1.64 13.00
C LEU A 155 -0.18 -2.25 12.31
N GLN A 156 -1.38 -2.06 12.85
CA GLN A 156 -2.62 -2.53 12.24
C GLN A 156 -2.82 -1.95 10.84
N GLN A 157 -2.61 -0.63 10.69
CA GLN A 157 -2.73 0.04 9.40
C GLN A 157 -1.70 -0.47 8.40
N SER A 158 -0.45 -0.60 8.83
CA SER A 158 0.64 -1.15 8.00
C SER A 158 0.32 -2.58 7.56
N VAL A 159 -0.07 -3.47 8.47
CA VAL A 159 -0.44 -4.85 8.14
C VAL A 159 -1.64 -4.88 7.19
N TYR A 160 -2.65 -4.05 7.40
CA TYR A 160 -3.82 -3.98 6.53
C TYR A 160 -3.47 -3.50 5.11
N GLN A 161 -2.61 -2.48 5.00
CA GLN A 161 -2.11 -1.99 3.71
C GLN A 161 -1.27 -3.06 3.00
N ASN A 162 -0.29 -3.66 3.69
CA ASN A 162 0.54 -4.72 3.14
C ASN A 162 -0.31 -5.90 2.67
N ARG A 163 -1.27 -6.35 3.48
CA ARG A 163 -2.19 -7.44 3.12
C ARG A 163 -3.04 -7.08 1.89
N THR A 164 -3.53 -5.85 1.82
CA THR A 164 -4.31 -5.38 0.66
C THR A 164 -3.46 -5.31 -0.60
N GLN A 165 -2.22 -4.83 -0.50
CA GLN A 165 -1.27 -4.77 -1.60
C GLN A 165 -0.90 -6.17 -2.10
N PHE A 166 -0.62 -7.12 -1.19
CA PHE A 166 -0.35 -8.50 -1.55
C PHE A 166 -1.50 -9.09 -2.37
N ILE A 167 -2.75 -8.87 -1.95
CA ILE A 167 -3.93 -9.32 -2.69
C ILE A 167 -4.01 -8.67 -4.08
N LYS A 168 -3.78 -7.36 -4.19
CA LYS A 168 -3.81 -6.64 -5.47
C LYS A 168 -2.74 -7.16 -6.45
N ILE A 169 -1.49 -7.21 -5.99
CA ILE A 169 -0.36 -7.68 -6.79
C ILE A 169 -0.60 -9.14 -7.21
N SER A 170 -1.11 -9.98 -6.32
CA SER A 170 -1.43 -11.38 -6.63
C SER A 170 -2.49 -11.49 -7.73
N LYS A 171 -3.52 -10.65 -7.69
CA LYS A 171 -4.56 -10.62 -8.74
C LYS A 171 -4.02 -10.12 -10.08
N GLU A 172 -3.17 -9.10 -10.06
CA GLU A 172 -2.52 -8.60 -11.28
C GLU A 172 -1.58 -9.64 -11.89
N ALA A 173 -0.85 -10.38 -11.07
CA ALA A 173 -0.01 -11.49 -11.51
C ALA A 173 -0.85 -12.63 -12.12
N GLU A 174 -2.00 -12.97 -11.53
CA GLU A 174 -2.90 -13.99 -12.10
C GLU A 174 -3.48 -13.53 -13.44
N LYS A 175 -3.90 -12.26 -13.54
CA LYS A 175 -4.37 -11.68 -14.82
C LYS A 175 -3.28 -11.73 -15.89
N LEU A 176 -2.06 -11.33 -15.56
CA LEU A 176 -0.92 -11.37 -16.48
C LEU A 176 -0.63 -12.81 -16.94
N LYS A 177 -0.70 -13.77 -16.03
CA LYS A 177 -0.54 -15.19 -16.34
C LYS A 177 -1.62 -15.69 -17.31
N GLU A 178 -2.88 -15.28 -17.10
CA GLU A 178 -3.98 -15.61 -18.00
C GLU A 178 -3.75 -15.03 -19.40
N GLU A 179 -3.37 -13.74 -19.51
CA GLU A 179 -3.04 -13.08 -20.78
C GLU A 179 -1.83 -13.72 -21.50
N MET A 180 -0.80 -14.13 -20.78
CA MET A 180 0.33 -14.84 -21.36
C MET A 180 -0.05 -16.25 -21.83
N SER A 181 -0.95 -16.92 -21.09
CA SER A 181 -1.49 -18.22 -21.49
C SER A 181 -2.32 -18.13 -22.76
N THR A 182 -3.15 -17.09 -22.92
CA THR A 182 -3.91 -16.87 -24.15
C THR A 182 -2.99 -16.54 -25.33
N LEU A 183 -1.98 -15.67 -25.14
CA LEU A 183 -0.97 -15.39 -26.17
C LEU A 183 -0.25 -16.66 -26.62
N ARG A 184 0.15 -17.52 -25.67
CA ARG A 184 0.79 -18.81 -25.98
C ARG A 184 -0.16 -19.74 -26.75
N GLY A 185 -1.45 -19.76 -26.39
CA GLY A 185 -2.49 -20.49 -27.12
C GLY A 185 -2.59 -20.04 -28.57
N LEU A 186 -2.74 -18.73 -28.81
CA LEU A 186 -2.83 -18.15 -30.16
C LEU A 186 -1.58 -18.42 -30.99
N MET A 187 -0.38 -18.31 -30.40
CA MET A 187 0.87 -18.67 -31.08
C MET A 187 0.94 -20.15 -31.43
N SER A 188 0.43 -21.03 -30.55
CA SER A 188 0.35 -22.48 -30.81
C SER A 188 -0.65 -22.79 -31.93
N GLU A 189 -1.81 -22.15 -31.95
CA GLU A 189 -2.81 -22.28 -33.00
C GLU A 189 -2.27 -21.80 -34.34
N LEU A 190 -1.63 -20.62 -34.37
CA LEU A 190 -0.99 -20.09 -35.58
C LEU A 190 0.10 -21.03 -36.09
N THR A 191 0.95 -21.55 -35.19
CA THR A 191 2.01 -22.50 -35.56
C THR A 191 1.42 -23.81 -36.09
N THR A 192 0.32 -24.29 -35.49
CA THR A 192 -0.38 -25.50 -35.94
C THR A 192 -1.02 -25.28 -37.30
N ALA A 193 -1.69 -24.14 -37.51
CA ALA A 193 -2.30 -23.78 -38.78
C ALA A 193 -1.26 -23.63 -39.89
N LEU A 194 -0.11 -23.01 -39.61
CA LEU A 194 1.02 -22.95 -40.55
C LEU A 194 1.60 -24.33 -40.85
N GLY A 195 1.74 -25.20 -39.85
CA GLY A 195 2.17 -26.58 -40.04
C GLY A 195 1.20 -27.38 -40.92
N GLN A 196 -0.10 -27.24 -40.69
CA GLN A 196 -1.17 -27.86 -41.47
C GLN A 196 -1.25 -27.31 -42.90
N ALA A 197 -1.15 -26.00 -43.09
CA ALA A 197 -1.11 -25.38 -44.42
C ALA A 197 0.14 -25.83 -45.19
N GLY A 198 1.29 -25.94 -44.51
CA GLY A 198 2.53 -26.46 -45.08
C GLY A 198 2.43 -27.94 -45.49
N CYS A 199 1.72 -28.77 -44.71
CA CYS A 199 1.50 -30.18 -45.08
C CYS A 199 0.48 -30.32 -46.21
N HIS A 200 -0.61 -29.55 -46.20
CA HIS A 200 -1.60 -29.52 -47.28
C HIS A 200 -0.98 -29.07 -48.62
N HIS A 201 -0.19 -27.99 -48.60
CA HIS A 201 0.50 -27.50 -49.80
C HIS A 201 1.55 -28.48 -50.34
N ARG A 202 2.24 -29.23 -49.47
CA ARG A 202 3.17 -30.28 -49.89
C ARG A 202 2.43 -31.47 -50.51
N PHE A 203 1.28 -31.84 -49.95
CA PHE A 203 0.43 -32.92 -50.47
C PHE A 203 -0.21 -32.56 -51.83
N GLU A 204 -0.64 -31.32 -52.00
CA GLU A 204 -1.18 -30.80 -53.27
C GLU A 204 -0.11 -30.79 -54.38
N ARG A 205 1.13 -30.36 -54.07
CA ARG A 205 2.26 -30.41 -55.02
C ARG A 205 2.61 -31.84 -55.46
N ILE A 206 2.63 -32.80 -54.54
CA ILE A 206 2.89 -34.21 -54.85
C ILE A 206 1.74 -34.78 -55.73
N SER A 207 0.51 -34.36 -55.46
CA SER A 207 -0.68 -34.78 -56.23
C SER A 207 -0.74 -34.15 -57.62
N GLN A 208 -0.27 -32.92 -57.82
CA GLN A 208 -0.11 -32.30 -59.15
C GLN A 208 1.03 -32.93 -59.95
N SER A 209 2.18 -33.21 -59.31
CA SER A 209 3.30 -33.90 -59.96
C SER A 209 2.95 -35.30 -60.45
N ARG A 210 2.14 -36.07 -59.70
CA ARG A 210 1.61 -37.36 -60.15
C ARG A 210 0.64 -37.25 -61.33
N ARG A 211 -0.17 -36.19 -61.40
CA ARG A 211 -1.10 -35.94 -62.52
C ARG A 211 -0.37 -35.53 -63.81
N ASP A 212 0.68 -34.72 -63.72
CA ASP A 212 1.49 -34.33 -64.89
C ASP A 212 2.34 -35.48 -65.46
N PHE A 213 2.84 -36.37 -64.59
CA PHE A 213 3.56 -37.56 -65.05
C PHE A 213 2.63 -38.56 -65.77
N GLY A 214 1.35 -38.62 -65.38
CA GLY A 214 0.32 -39.42 -66.05
C GLY A 214 -0.05 -38.91 -67.44
N ARG A 215 -0.07 -37.58 -67.67
CA ARG A 215 -0.39 -36.98 -68.99
C ARG A 215 0.74 -37.10 -70.02
N LYS A 216 1.99 -37.25 -69.60
CA LYS A 216 3.13 -37.40 -70.53
C LYS A 216 3.29 -38.81 -71.11
N LYS A 217 2.52 -39.80 -70.65
CA LYS A 217 2.60 -41.19 -71.14
C LYS A 217 1.61 -41.55 -72.26
N THR A 218 0.83 -40.59 -72.79
CA THR A 218 -0.16 -40.86 -73.84
C THR A 218 0.15 -40.20 -75.20
N CYS A 219 1.39 -39.75 -75.44
CA CYS A 219 1.79 -39.25 -76.76
C CYS A 219 3.05 -39.95 -77.28
N LYS A 220 2.84 -41.08 -77.98
CA LYS A 220 3.45 -41.44 -79.28
C LYS A 220 3.15 -42.91 -79.62
N PRO A 221 3.19 -43.31 -80.91
CA PRO A 221 3.47 -42.52 -82.11
C PRO A 221 2.23 -42.12 -82.92
#